data_AF-A0A812M1C0-F1
#
_entry.id   AF-A0A812M1C0-F1
#
_cell.length_a   1.000
_cell.length_b   1.000
_cell.length_c   1.000
_cell.angle_alpha   90.00
_cell.angle_beta   90.00
_cell.angle_gamma   90.00
#
_symmetry.space_group_name_H-M   'P 1'
#
loop_
_entity.id
_entity.type
_entity.pdbx_description
1 polymer ?
#
loop_
_entity_poly.entity_id
_entity_poly.type
_entity_poly.pdbx_seq_one_letter_code
_entity_poly.pdbx_strand_id
1 'polypeptide(L)'
;MAGTVRLLVLNGKGLDTRGSTEESRTYFRSSAQLSDYDAHIRATAAELGVAVEHLQTNDLDECIRLLSGTDADAIVINPAGFGKEPALVECIAALRKPVFEVHYGNFFAK
;
A
#
# COMPACT_ATOMS: atom_id res chain seq x y z
N MET A 1 -10.87 27.80 -1.34
CA MET A 1 -10.68 26.64 -2.23
C MET A 1 -10.27 25.49 -1.34
N ALA A 2 -11.00 24.37 -1.35
CA ALA A 2 -10.55 23.18 -0.63
C ALA A 2 -9.22 22.73 -1.25
N GLY A 3 -8.21 22.49 -0.43
CA GLY A 3 -6.92 21.98 -0.93
C GLY A 3 -7.11 20.63 -1.63
N THR A 4 -6.21 20.31 -2.55
CA THR A 4 -6.15 18.98 -3.19
C THR A 4 -6.02 17.91 -2.12
N VAL A 5 -6.95 16.94 -2.11
CA VAL A 5 -6.89 15.77 -1.21
C VAL A 5 -5.61 14.99 -1.48
N ARG A 6 -4.93 14.54 -0.44
CA ARG A 6 -3.70 13.76 -0.50
C ARG A 6 -3.92 12.34 0.01
N LEU A 7 -3.46 11.37 -0.76
CA LEU A 7 -3.52 9.95 -0.43
C LEU A 7 -2.11 9.37 -0.31
N LEU A 8 -1.85 8.65 0.78
CA LEU A 8 -0.70 7.75 0.86
C LEU A 8 -1.16 6.34 0.46
N VAL A 9 -0.49 5.73 -0.52
CA VAL A 9 -0.59 4.31 -0.82
C VAL A 9 0.69 3.62 -0.39
N LEU A 10 0.61 2.73 0.60
CA LEU A 10 1.77 2.05 1.18
C LEU A 10 1.69 0.53 0.98
N ASN A 11 2.73 -0.03 0.38
CA ASN A 11 2.90 -1.47 0.19
C ASN A 11 3.95 -2.02 1.16
N GLY A 12 3.60 -3.10 1.84
CA GLY A 12 4.47 -3.77 2.81
C GLY A 12 5.43 -4.78 2.20
N LYS A 13 5.88 -5.70 3.05
CA LYS A 13 6.96 -6.64 2.78
C LYS A 13 6.69 -7.56 1.58
N GLY A 14 7.65 -7.58 0.66
CA GLY A 14 7.73 -8.49 -0.49
C GLY A 14 6.98 -8.02 -1.74
N LEU A 15 6.31 -6.86 -1.70
CA LEU A 15 5.55 -6.35 -2.84
C LEU A 15 6.43 -5.69 -3.91
N ASP A 16 7.65 -5.29 -3.59
CA ASP A 16 8.67 -4.84 -4.54
C ASP A 16 9.09 -5.94 -5.52
N THR A 17 9.12 -7.20 -5.07
CA THR A 17 9.53 -8.33 -5.90
C THR A 17 8.36 -9.07 -6.54
N ARG A 18 7.12 -8.69 -6.24
CA ARG A 18 5.92 -9.28 -6.85
C ARG A 18 5.96 -9.15 -8.38
N GLY A 19 5.69 -10.25 -9.08
CA GLY A 19 5.65 -10.29 -10.55
C GLY A 19 7.03 -10.25 -11.22
N SER A 20 8.11 -10.12 -10.45
CA SER A 20 9.49 -10.07 -10.97
C SER A 20 10.10 -11.46 -11.19
N THR A 21 9.63 -12.47 -10.45
CA THR A 21 10.11 -13.86 -10.54
C THR A 21 9.01 -14.81 -11.02
N GLU A 22 9.38 -15.92 -11.66
CA GLU A 22 8.44 -16.96 -12.09
C GLU A 22 7.62 -17.53 -10.92
N GLU A 23 8.27 -17.72 -9.77
CA GLU A 23 7.60 -18.14 -8.53
C GLU A 23 6.50 -17.15 -8.12
N SER A 24 6.81 -15.85 -8.08
CA SER A 24 5.83 -14.83 -7.70
C SER A 24 4.68 -14.74 -8.71
N ARG A 25 4.97 -14.89 -10.01
CA ARG A 25 3.95 -14.86 -11.07
C ARG A 25 2.99 -16.02 -10.95
N THR A 26 3.52 -17.21 -10.68
CA THR A 26 2.74 -18.42 -10.46
C THR A 26 1.90 -18.31 -9.20
N TYR A 27 2.50 -17.89 -8.08
CA TYR A 27 1.80 -17.75 -6.80
C TYR A 27 0.64 -16.75 -6.88
N PHE A 28 0.87 -15.56 -7.43
CA PHE A 28 -0.15 -14.52 -7.54
C PHE A 28 -1.04 -14.64 -8.78
N ARG A 29 -0.78 -15.61 -9.66
CA ARG A 29 -1.43 -15.77 -10.97
C ARG A 29 -1.49 -14.45 -11.76
N SER A 30 -0.40 -13.70 -11.71
CA SER A 30 -0.31 -12.36 -12.28
C SER A 30 1.15 -12.00 -12.56
N SER A 31 1.40 -11.37 -13.70
CA SER A 31 2.71 -10.79 -14.04
C SER A 31 2.86 -9.33 -13.64
N ALA A 32 1.83 -8.72 -13.06
CA ALA A 32 1.83 -7.30 -12.69
C ALA A 32 2.87 -7.03 -11.60
N GLN A 33 3.67 -5.99 -11.81
CA GLN A 33 4.73 -5.53 -10.93
C GLN A 33 4.33 -4.21 -10.25
N LEU A 34 5.11 -3.80 -9.24
CA LEU A 34 4.85 -2.57 -8.49
C LEU A 34 4.72 -1.32 -9.39
N SER A 35 5.49 -1.25 -10.48
CA SER A 35 5.41 -0.17 -11.47
C SER A 35 4.08 -0.12 -12.23
N ASP A 36 3.47 -1.28 -12.50
CA ASP A 36 2.17 -1.34 -13.18
C ASP A 36 1.09 -0.78 -12.25
N TYR A 37 1.14 -1.14 -10.97
CA TYR A 37 0.25 -0.59 -9.95
C TYR A 37 0.46 0.92 -9.77
N ASP A 38 1.71 1.39 -9.71
CA ASP A 38 2.02 2.82 -9.62
C ASP A 38 1.42 3.61 -10.78
N ALA A 39 1.60 3.14 -12.02
CA ALA A 39 1.04 3.78 -13.20
C ALA A 39 -0.49 3.86 -13.12
N HIS A 40 -1.16 2.76 -12.75
CA HIS A 40 -2.63 2.73 -12.59
C HIS A 40 -3.13 3.65 -11.46
N ILE A 41 -2.43 3.65 -10.31
CA ILE A 41 -2.77 4.50 -9.17
C ILE A 41 -2.65 5.97 -9.55
N ARG A 42 -1.54 6.37 -10.17
CA ARG A 42 -1.30 7.76 -10.58
C ARG A 42 -2.28 8.25 -11.65
N ALA A 43 -2.60 7.40 -12.64
CA ALA A 43 -3.60 7.73 -13.65
C ALA A 43 -4.98 7.97 -13.01
N THR A 44 -5.43 7.05 -12.17
CA THR A 44 -6.71 7.18 -11.45
C THR A 44 -6.74 8.39 -10.52
N ALA A 45 -5.65 8.65 -9.79
CA ALA A 45 -5.54 9.80 -8.90
C ALA A 45 -5.63 11.13 -9.67
N ALA A 46 -5.00 11.21 -10.85
CA ALA A 46 -5.08 12.38 -11.72
C ALA A 46 -6.52 12.62 -12.22
N GLU A 47 -7.23 11.56 -12.64
CA GLU A 47 -8.63 11.64 -13.06
C GLU A 47 -9.55 12.15 -11.95
N LEU A 48 -9.26 11.79 -10.69
CA LEU A 48 -10.02 12.20 -9.51
C LEU A 48 -9.57 13.54 -8.90
N GLY A 49 -8.50 14.14 -9.41
CA GLY A 49 -7.93 15.36 -8.83
C GLY A 49 -7.35 15.17 -7.42
N VAL A 50 -6.80 13.98 -7.13
CA VAL A 50 -6.17 13.60 -5.86
C VAL A 50 -4.66 13.56 -6.03
N ALA A 51 -3.92 14.13 -5.09
CA ALA A 51 -2.47 13.95 -5.03
C ALA A 51 -2.15 12.61 -4.37
N VAL A 52 -1.23 11.84 -4.95
CA VAL A 52 -0.88 10.52 -4.42
C VAL A 52 0.62 10.35 -4.22
N GLU A 53 0.98 9.90 -3.03
CA GLU A 53 2.29 9.34 -2.71
C GLU A 53 2.16 7.82 -2.67
N HIS A 54 2.98 7.12 -3.44
CA HIS A 54 2.95 5.66 -3.52
C HIS A 54 4.33 5.12 -3.16
N LEU A 55 4.38 4.36 -2.07
CA LEU A 55 5.60 3.87 -1.46
C LEU A 55 5.51 2.36 -1.22
N GLN A 56 6.68 1.74 -1.11
CA GLN A 56 6.83 0.36 -0.68
C GLN A 56 8.00 0.29 0.31
N THR A 57 7.88 -0.57 1.33
CA THR A 57 9.00 -0.91 2.20
C THR A 57 8.96 -2.37 2.65
N ASN A 58 10.15 -2.94 2.81
CA ASN A 58 10.40 -4.25 3.40
C ASN A 58 10.74 -4.19 4.89
N ASP A 59 10.81 -2.99 5.47
CA ASP A 59 11.14 -2.72 6.87
C ASP A 59 9.87 -2.33 7.65
N LEU A 60 9.59 -3.05 8.74
CA LEU A 60 8.39 -2.83 9.54
C LEU A 60 8.43 -1.49 10.27
N ASP A 61 9.59 -1.09 10.78
CA ASP A 61 9.75 0.17 11.49
C ASP A 61 9.60 1.35 10.53
N GLU A 62 10.10 1.22 9.29
CA GLU A 62 9.86 2.21 8.23
C GLU A 62 8.38 2.30 7.88
N CYS A 63 7.69 1.17 7.73
CA CYS A 63 6.25 1.15 7.48
C CYS A 63 5.50 1.93 8.57
N ILE A 64 5.81 1.68 9.84
CA ILE A 64 5.23 2.38 10.99
C ILE A 64 5.56 3.88 10.97
N ARG A 65 6.82 4.25 10.66
CA ARG A 65 7.23 5.67 10.54
C ARG A 65 6.48 6.39 9.43
N LEU A 66 6.31 5.77 8.26
CA LEU A 66 5.58 6.35 7.14
C LEU A 66 4.10 6.56 7.48
N LEU A 67 3.46 5.57 8.10
CA LEU A 67 2.05 5.65 8.49
C LEU A 67 1.78 6.71 9.56
N SER A 68 2.62 6.75 10.60
CA SER A 68 2.46 7.69 11.72
C SER A 68 2.90 9.12 11.38
N GLY A 69 3.86 9.27 10.44
CA GLY A 69 4.44 10.56 10.06
C GLY A 69 3.78 11.26 8.87
N THR A 70 2.93 10.58 8.10
CA THR A 70 2.32 11.15 6.89
C THR A 70 1.35 12.29 7.19
N ASP A 71 1.37 13.34 6.37
CA ASP A 71 0.39 14.43 6.36
C ASP A 71 -0.82 14.17 5.44
N ALA A 72 -0.87 12.99 4.80
CA ALA A 72 -1.97 12.62 3.90
C ALA A 72 -3.33 12.61 4.61
N ASP A 73 -4.39 12.91 3.86
CA ASP A 73 -5.77 12.94 4.36
C ASP A 73 -6.34 11.53 4.57
N ALA A 74 -5.88 10.55 3.79
CA ALA A 74 -6.24 9.14 3.89
C ALA A 74 -5.08 8.22 3.51
N ILE A 75 -5.16 6.96 3.94
CA ILE A 75 -4.16 5.93 3.69
C ILE A 75 -4.83 4.72 3.02
N VAL A 76 -4.22 4.20 1.97
CA VAL A 76 -4.46 2.84 1.46
C VAL A 76 -3.21 2.01 1.77
N ILE A 77 -3.37 0.88 2.44
CA ILE A 77 -2.25 0.01 2.81
C ILE A 77 -2.48 -1.42 2.31
N ASN A 78 -1.47 -1.99 1.66
CA ASN A 78 -1.36 -3.43 1.50
C ASN A 78 -0.25 -3.94 2.43
N PRO A 79 -0.59 -4.51 3.60
CA PRO A 79 0.41 -4.86 4.60
C PRO A 79 1.27 -6.06 4.17
N ALA A 80 0.80 -6.89 3.23
CA ALA A 80 1.48 -8.08 2.73
C ALA A 80 2.09 -8.93 3.87
N GLY A 81 3.42 -9.15 3.84
CA GLY A 81 4.11 -9.93 4.88
C GLY A 81 4.01 -9.37 6.30
N PHE A 82 3.55 -8.12 6.47
CA PHE A 82 3.34 -7.50 7.77
C PHE A 82 1.92 -7.64 8.33
N GLY A 83 0.97 -8.24 7.60
CA GLY A 83 -0.45 -8.26 7.98
C GLY A 83 -0.78 -8.93 9.32
N LYS A 84 0.19 -9.59 9.96
CA LYS A 84 0.05 -10.21 11.28
C LYS A 84 0.96 -9.59 12.36
N GLU A 85 1.68 -8.53 12.04
CA GLU A 85 2.61 -7.89 12.96
C GLU A 85 1.83 -7.03 13.99
N PRO A 86 1.92 -7.32 15.30
CA PRO A 86 1.18 -6.58 16.32
C PRO A 86 1.46 -5.07 16.29
N ALA A 87 2.72 -4.69 16.06
CA ALA A 87 3.13 -3.29 16.00
C ALA A 87 2.45 -2.51 14.86
N LEU A 88 2.18 -3.16 13.72
CA LEU A 88 1.44 -2.54 12.62
C LEU A 88 -0.04 -2.34 13.00
N VAL A 89 -0.65 -3.34 13.65
CA VAL A 89 -2.04 -3.25 14.12
C VAL A 89 -2.20 -2.11 15.12
N GLU A 90 -1.29 -2.00 16.08
CA GLU A 90 -1.26 -0.92 17.08
C GLU A 90 -1.08 0.46 16.42
N CYS A 91 -0.18 0.56 15.45
CA CYS A 91 0.03 1.79 14.67
C CYS A 91 -1.26 2.21 13.96
N ILE A 92 -1.90 1.30 13.21
CA ILE A 92 -3.14 1.59 12.47
C ILE A 92 -4.27 1.98 13.44
N ALA A 93 -4.41 1.28 14.57
CA ALA A 93 -5.43 1.57 15.57
C ALA A 93 -5.27 2.97 16.22
N ALA A 94 -4.05 3.52 16.25
CA ALA A 94 -3.77 4.86 16.77
C ALA A 94 -4.02 5.99 15.76
N LEU A 95 -4.16 5.68 14.46
CA LEU A 95 -4.37 6.68 13.42
C LEU A 95 -5.78 7.30 13.51
N ARG A 96 -5.85 8.62 13.36
CA ARG A 96 -7.11 9.39 13.39
C ARG A 96 -7.62 9.80 12.01
N LYS A 97 -7.14 9.13 10.97
CA LYS A 97 -7.49 9.37 9.56
C LYS A 97 -8.00 8.07 8.93
N PRO A 98 -8.79 8.13 7.85
CA PRO A 98 -9.26 6.92 7.17
C PRO A 98 -8.10 6.05 6.68
N VAL A 99 -8.15 4.76 6.99
CA VAL A 99 -7.20 3.74 6.54
C VAL A 99 -7.98 2.63 5.86
N PHE A 100 -7.58 2.30 4.63
CA PHE A 100 -8.16 1.24 3.83
C PHE A 100 -7.14 0.13 3.60
N GLU A 101 -7.37 -1.03 4.20
CA GLU A 101 -6.54 -2.21 3.94
C GLU A 101 -6.96 -2.87 2.62
N VAL A 102 -6.00 -3.15 1.75
CA VAL A 102 -6.23 -3.78 0.44
C VAL A 102 -5.26 -4.94 0.24
N HIS A 103 -5.71 -5.92 -0.55
CA HIS A 103 -4.89 -7.06 -0.94
C HIS A 103 -5.06 -7.29 -2.44
N TYR A 104 -3.96 -7.32 -3.18
CA TYR A 104 -3.99 -7.54 -4.64
C TYR A 104 -4.46 -8.95 -5.06
N GLY A 105 -4.71 -9.85 -4.12
CA GLY A 105 -5.22 -11.20 -4.36
C GLY A 105 -6.10 -11.66 -3.21
N ASN A 106 -6.80 -12.77 -3.42
CA ASN A 106 -7.64 -13.34 -2.36
C ASN A 106 -6.78 -14.11 -1.36
N PHE A 107 -6.40 -13.46 -0.26
CA PHE A 107 -5.60 -14.09 0.80
C PHE A 107 -6.37 -15.15 1.61
N PHE A 108 -7.71 -15.23 1.48
CA PHE A 108 -8.54 -16.27 2.07
C PHE A 108 -8.64 -17.54 1.22
N ALA A 109 -8.41 -17.46 -0.10
CA ALA A 109 -8.54 -18.58 -1.03
C ALA A 109 -7.33 -19.53 -1.04
N LYS A 110 -6.71 -19.73 0.12
CA LYS A 110 -5.63 -20.73 0.28
C LYS A 110 -6.11 -22.14 -0.06
#